data_AF-A0A979FY83-F1
#
_entry.id   AF-A0A979FY83-F1
#
_cell.length_a   1.000
_cell.length_b   1.000
_cell.length_c   1.000
_cell.angle_alpha   90.00
_cell.angle_beta   90.00
_cell.angle_gamma   90.00
#
_symmetry.space_group_name_H-M   'P 1'
#
loop_
_entity.id
_entity.type
_entity.pdbx_description
1 polymer ?
#
loop_
_entity_poly.entity_id
_entity_poly.type
_entity_poly.pdbx_seq_one_letter_code
_entity_poly.pdbx_strand_id
1 'polypeptide(L)'
;MNCLRMQGILPVLLQLCTFTLGSSATSTVWYSEFVVVRGQAELPCLVPDPPSQTDRPLLVLWYKQDQSQVPIYSYDSRNGPFKDGHRWADETYLGERAFFRINSDPPTLVIKEVKVSDQDLYTCRVEFKFRPNAITKVNLTVIVPAGPPLILDSAGREVRGSVGPLEEGQRAHLTCRSVGGTPEPTLSWWRDGRRLKQSSGLGSGEVIESRISLLVTRQLHDATLSCQALNNNITEPSTTSLSVNVLLRPVSLELVQAERQLSAGEETELVCAARGSRPAARITWWRGDVEIPDVQHTVMNNGNLTTGSVKFVPQMSDDGQTFSCRAVNPEIHHTPLEESTTLTVLYAPRVNLSLGKPLRADDIKEGDDVYFECSVLANPGVQHISWYHNAERPS
;
A
#
# COMPACT_ATOMS: atom_id res chain seq x y z
N MET A 1 -24.60 37.98 38.83
CA MET A 1 -24.02 36.65 39.09
C MET A 1 -24.99 35.87 39.94
N ASN A 2 -25.61 34.83 39.37
CA ASN A 2 -26.25 33.72 40.08
C ASN A 2 -26.44 32.61 39.03
N CYS A 3 -25.69 31.51 39.17
CA CYS A 3 -25.82 30.31 38.34
C CYS A 3 -26.62 29.26 39.12
N LEU A 4 -27.72 28.76 38.55
CA LEU A 4 -28.35 27.53 38.98
C LEU A 4 -27.84 26.38 38.11
N ARG A 5 -27.39 25.32 38.77
CA ARG A 5 -26.77 24.12 38.21
C ARG A 5 -27.80 23.00 38.18
N MET A 6 -28.09 22.45 37.01
CA MET A 6 -28.69 21.12 36.88
C MET A 6 -27.89 20.31 35.85
N GLN A 7 -27.47 19.11 36.27
CA GLN A 7 -26.78 18.13 35.45
C GLN A 7 -27.79 17.30 34.65
N GLY A 8 -27.52 17.09 33.35
CA GLY A 8 -28.20 16.05 32.57
C GLY A 8 -28.06 16.21 31.05
N ILE A 9 -26.99 15.61 30.49
CA ILE A 9 -26.81 15.11 29.10
C ILE A 9 -26.79 16.16 27.95
N LEU A 10 -25.74 16.08 27.10
CA LEU A 10 -25.32 16.94 25.96
C LEU A 10 -26.40 17.87 25.31
N PRO A 11 -26.07 19.12 24.91
CA PRO A 11 -25.09 19.38 23.83
C PRO A 11 -24.21 20.65 24.01
N VAL A 12 -23.34 20.90 23.03
CA VAL A 12 -22.43 22.06 22.84
C VAL A 12 -23.00 23.37 23.40
N LEU A 13 -22.33 23.94 24.42
CA LEU A 13 -22.63 25.28 24.94
C LEU A 13 -22.06 26.35 23.99
N LEU A 14 -22.95 27.07 23.29
CA LEU A 14 -22.64 28.42 22.79
C LEU A 14 -22.66 29.37 24.00
N GLN A 15 -21.50 29.87 24.42
CA GLN A 15 -21.43 30.93 25.42
C GLN A 15 -21.74 32.29 24.77
N LEU A 16 -22.98 32.75 24.92
CA LEU A 16 -23.37 34.14 24.67
C LEU A 16 -23.08 34.97 25.92
N CYS A 17 -21.99 35.75 25.90
CA CYS A 17 -21.75 36.80 26.89
C CYS A 17 -22.48 38.08 26.44
N THR A 18 -23.58 38.44 27.09
CA THR A 18 -24.22 39.75 26.93
C THR A 18 -23.66 40.73 27.96
N PHE A 19 -22.81 41.65 27.51
CA PHE A 19 -22.46 42.85 28.26
C PHE A 19 -23.49 43.94 27.92
N THR A 20 -24.36 44.29 28.85
CA THR A 20 -25.22 45.48 28.72
C THR A 20 -24.45 46.69 29.24
N LEU A 21 -23.70 47.34 28.35
CA LEU A 21 -23.32 48.74 28.50
C LEU A 21 -24.22 49.55 27.55
N GLY A 22 -24.93 50.52 28.12
CA GLY A 22 -25.80 51.42 27.38
C GLY A 22 -25.01 52.23 26.35
N SER A 23 -25.18 51.87 25.08
CA SER A 23 -25.07 52.73 23.91
C SER A 23 -25.96 52.10 22.83
N SER A 24 -26.51 52.90 21.90
CA SER A 24 -27.24 52.37 20.74
C SER A 24 -26.26 51.70 19.76
N ALA A 25 -25.63 50.61 20.20
CA ALA A 25 -24.66 49.86 19.42
C ALA A 25 -25.42 49.00 18.41
N THR A 26 -25.19 49.26 17.13
CA THR A 26 -25.57 48.37 16.04
C THR A 26 -24.94 46.99 16.29
N SER A 27 -25.78 46.00 16.60
CA SER A 27 -25.31 44.63 16.86
C SER A 27 -24.72 44.05 15.57
N THR A 28 -23.40 43.90 15.52
CA THR A 28 -22.70 43.26 14.41
C THR A 28 -22.55 41.77 14.71
N VAL A 29 -23.05 40.90 13.83
CA VAL A 29 -22.90 39.44 13.95
C VAL A 29 -21.84 38.92 12.98
N TRP A 30 -21.09 37.90 13.38
CA TRP A 30 -19.98 37.34 12.61
C TRP A 30 -20.21 35.87 12.27
N TYR A 31 -19.95 35.49 11.03
CA TYR A 31 -19.96 34.12 10.53
C TYR A 31 -18.64 33.80 9.81
N SER A 32 -18.36 32.51 9.64
CA SER A 32 -17.26 32.01 8.82
C SER A 32 -17.80 30.92 7.91
N GLU A 33 -17.47 31.02 6.63
CA GLU A 33 -17.90 30.07 5.60
C GLU A 33 -16.67 29.50 4.91
N PHE A 34 -16.64 28.18 4.74
CA PHE A 34 -15.55 27.45 4.08
C PHE A 34 -16.10 26.75 2.86
N VAL A 35 -15.58 27.09 1.69
CA VAL A 35 -16.07 26.53 0.43
C VAL A 35 -14.92 26.08 -0.45
N VAL A 36 -15.08 24.94 -1.10
CA VAL A 36 -14.12 24.47 -2.11
C VAL A 36 -14.30 25.28 -3.38
N VAL A 37 -13.20 25.68 -4.04
CA VAL A 37 -13.23 26.38 -5.33
C VAL A 37 -14.12 25.65 -6.35
N ARG A 38 -14.87 26.41 -7.16
CA ARG A 38 -15.96 25.96 -8.06
C ARG A 38 -17.22 25.42 -7.35
N GLY A 39 -17.23 25.37 -6.03
CA GLY A 39 -18.40 25.03 -5.22
C GLY A 39 -19.42 26.17 -5.14
N GLN A 40 -20.31 26.06 -4.16
CA GLN A 40 -21.35 27.05 -3.84
C GLN A 40 -21.14 27.55 -2.41
N ALA A 41 -20.94 28.85 -2.23
CA ALA A 41 -20.88 29.48 -0.91
C ALA A 41 -22.27 29.96 -0.49
N GLU A 42 -22.58 29.81 0.79
CA GLU A 42 -23.83 30.30 1.39
C GLU A 42 -23.49 31.32 2.48
N LEU A 43 -23.63 32.61 2.15
CA LEU A 43 -23.32 33.72 3.06
C LEU A 43 -24.59 34.14 3.81
N PRO A 44 -24.74 33.80 5.11
CA PRO A 44 -25.93 34.16 5.87
C PRO A 44 -26.00 35.67 6.10
N CYS A 45 -27.20 36.23 6.00
CA CYS A 45 -27.51 37.58 6.40
C CYS A 45 -28.68 37.58 7.36
N LEU A 46 -28.43 38.05 8.58
CA LEU A 46 -29.49 38.20 9.54
C LEU A 46 -30.42 39.33 9.09
N VAL A 47 -31.63 38.94 8.73
CA VAL A 47 -32.78 39.82 8.55
C VAL A 47 -33.69 39.57 9.76
N PRO A 48 -33.46 40.23 10.91
CA PRO A 48 -34.31 40.05 12.08
C PRO A 48 -35.79 40.19 11.76
N ASP A 49 -36.60 39.31 12.33
CA ASP A 49 -38.05 39.36 12.16
C ASP A 49 -38.58 40.76 12.53
N PRO A 50 -39.52 41.29 11.73
CA PRO A 50 -40.10 42.59 11.98
C PRO A 50 -40.99 42.51 13.24
N PRO A 51 -40.82 43.40 14.24
CA PRO A 51 -41.62 43.40 15.47
C PRO A 51 -43.08 43.79 15.22
N SER A 52 -43.38 44.31 14.03
CA SER A 52 -44.72 44.66 13.54
C SER A 52 -44.72 44.63 12.01
N GLN A 53 -45.89 44.46 11.37
CA GLN A 53 -46.00 44.48 9.90
C GLN A 53 -45.51 45.79 9.25
N THR A 54 -45.38 46.88 10.00
CA THR A 54 -44.99 48.19 9.48
C THR A 54 -43.47 48.39 9.39
N ASP A 55 -42.68 47.70 10.22
CA ASP A 55 -41.23 47.80 10.25
C ASP A 55 -40.56 46.63 9.52
N ARG A 56 -40.72 46.61 8.20
CA ARG A 56 -40.16 45.59 7.30
C ARG A 56 -38.75 45.94 6.81
N PRO A 57 -37.92 44.94 6.44
CA PRO A 57 -36.70 45.18 5.69
C PRO A 57 -37.02 45.85 4.34
N LEU A 58 -36.23 46.88 4.00
CA LEU A 58 -36.39 47.66 2.78
C LEU A 58 -35.31 47.34 1.75
N LEU A 59 -34.06 47.26 2.21
CA LEU A 59 -32.89 47.12 1.36
C LEU A 59 -31.88 46.19 2.03
N VAL A 60 -31.41 45.20 1.29
CA VAL A 60 -30.27 44.35 1.69
C VAL A 60 -29.11 44.68 0.77
N LEU A 61 -28.00 45.11 1.34
CA LEU A 61 -26.78 45.48 0.61
C LEU A 61 -25.64 44.58 1.05
N TRP A 62 -24.90 44.04 0.08
CA TRP A 62 -23.67 43.33 0.36
C TRP A 62 -22.47 44.12 -0.12
N TYR A 63 -21.48 44.20 0.75
CA TYR A 63 -20.19 44.81 0.48
C TYR A 63 -19.10 43.75 0.61
N LYS A 64 -18.10 43.85 -0.25
CA LYS A 64 -16.85 43.11 -0.11
C LYS A 64 -15.81 44.05 0.51
N GLN A 65 -14.92 43.56 1.38
CA GLN A 65 -14.00 44.43 2.11
C GLN A 65 -13.06 45.20 1.18
N ASP A 66 -12.60 44.59 0.08
CA ASP A 66 -11.85 45.27 -0.98
C ASP A 66 -12.61 46.43 -1.68
N GLN A 67 -13.94 46.44 -1.63
CA GLN A 67 -14.83 47.49 -2.15
C GLN A 67 -15.88 47.93 -1.12
N SER A 68 -15.43 48.35 0.07
CA SER A 68 -16.32 48.71 1.17
C SER A 68 -17.24 49.93 0.94
N GLN A 69 -16.99 50.75 -0.09
CA GLN A 69 -17.74 52.00 -0.36
C GLN A 69 -18.97 51.81 -1.25
N VAL A 70 -19.01 50.76 -2.08
CA VAL A 70 -20.08 50.51 -3.05
C VAL A 70 -20.56 49.07 -2.88
N PRO A 71 -21.88 48.82 -2.82
CA PRO A 71 -22.37 47.46 -2.70
C PRO A 71 -22.05 46.66 -3.98
N ILE A 72 -21.70 45.39 -3.82
CA ILE A 72 -21.49 44.43 -4.90
C ILE A 72 -22.74 43.59 -5.20
N TYR A 73 -23.75 43.66 -4.30
CA TYR A 73 -25.05 43.05 -4.49
C TYR A 73 -26.11 43.87 -3.75
N SER A 74 -27.31 43.99 -4.32
CA SER A 74 -28.46 44.59 -3.65
C SER A 74 -29.74 43.78 -3.87
N TYR A 75 -30.59 43.81 -2.86
CA TYR A 75 -31.97 43.33 -2.91
C TYR A 75 -32.88 44.44 -2.39
N ASP A 76 -33.60 45.08 -3.30
CA ASP A 76 -34.40 46.28 -3.05
C ASP A 76 -35.89 45.98 -3.08
N SER A 77 -36.54 46.15 -1.95
CA SER A 77 -37.97 45.93 -1.77
C SER A 77 -38.72 47.20 -1.37
N ARG A 78 -38.15 48.39 -1.58
CA ARG A 78 -38.77 49.67 -1.19
C ARG A 78 -40.14 49.88 -1.85
N ASN A 79 -40.31 49.38 -3.07
CA ASN A 79 -41.51 49.60 -3.90
C ASN A 79 -42.57 48.48 -3.81
N GLY A 80 -42.43 47.49 -2.91
CA GLY A 80 -43.38 46.38 -2.81
C GLY A 80 -43.14 45.48 -1.59
N PRO A 81 -43.82 44.33 -1.48
CA PRO A 81 -43.54 43.32 -0.45
C PRO A 81 -42.07 42.86 -0.48
N PHE A 82 -41.50 42.48 0.66
CA PHE A 82 -40.09 42.04 0.72
C PHE A 82 -39.78 40.91 -0.26
N LYS A 83 -40.70 39.94 -0.39
CA LYS A 83 -40.57 38.79 -1.30
C LYS A 83 -40.43 39.13 -2.79
N ASP A 84 -40.88 40.31 -3.19
CA ASP A 84 -40.91 40.76 -4.58
C ASP A 84 -39.79 41.75 -4.88
N GLY A 85 -38.74 41.78 -4.04
CA GLY A 85 -37.62 42.69 -4.19
C GLY A 85 -36.84 42.51 -5.49
N HIS A 86 -36.39 43.62 -6.05
CA HIS A 86 -35.54 43.64 -7.23
C HIS A 86 -34.09 43.33 -6.84
N ARG A 87 -33.41 42.50 -7.62
CA ARG A 87 -32.03 42.10 -7.39
C ARG A 87 -31.08 42.74 -8.38
N TRP A 88 -29.91 43.13 -7.90
CA TRP A 88 -28.80 43.57 -8.73
C TRP A 88 -27.50 43.02 -8.18
N ALA A 89 -26.57 42.66 -9.07
CA ALA A 89 -25.24 42.16 -8.74
C ALA A 89 -24.22 42.89 -9.61
N ASP A 90 -23.06 43.20 -9.05
CA ASP A 90 -21.95 43.78 -9.81
C ASP A 90 -21.36 42.71 -10.75
N GLU A 91 -21.24 43.04 -12.04
CA GLU A 91 -20.79 42.13 -13.10
C GLU A 91 -19.34 41.66 -12.91
N THR A 92 -18.49 42.49 -12.29
CA THR A 92 -17.07 42.18 -12.10
C THR A 92 -16.87 41.19 -10.95
N TYR A 93 -17.60 41.37 -9.86
CA TYR A 93 -17.41 40.57 -8.64
C TYR A 93 -18.25 39.30 -8.67
N LEU A 94 -19.55 39.44 -8.91
CA LEU A 94 -20.51 38.34 -8.76
C LEU A 94 -21.13 37.93 -10.10
N GLY A 95 -21.45 38.89 -10.96
CA GLY A 95 -22.19 38.67 -12.20
C GLY A 95 -23.46 37.85 -11.97
N GLU A 96 -23.75 36.93 -12.87
CA GLU A 96 -24.92 36.04 -12.77
C GLU A 96 -24.76 34.90 -11.73
N ARG A 97 -23.59 34.79 -11.08
CA ARG A 97 -23.30 33.68 -10.15
C ARG A 97 -23.98 33.84 -8.80
N ALA A 98 -24.45 35.03 -8.46
CA ALA A 98 -25.00 35.32 -7.14
C ALA A 98 -26.52 35.54 -7.13
N PHE A 99 -27.18 35.00 -6.12
CA PHE A 99 -28.59 35.26 -5.87
C PHE A 99 -28.91 35.21 -4.38
N PHE A 100 -29.83 36.07 -3.94
CA PHE A 100 -30.26 36.13 -2.56
C PHE A 100 -31.47 35.22 -2.33
N ARG A 101 -31.32 34.22 -1.46
CA ARG A 101 -32.34 33.27 -1.05
C ARG A 101 -33.05 33.82 0.18
N ILE A 102 -34.23 34.39 -0.03
CA ILE A 102 -35.05 35.01 1.04
C ILE A 102 -35.80 33.99 1.91
N ASN A 103 -36.06 32.80 1.38
CA ASN A 103 -36.87 31.76 2.05
C ASN A 103 -36.02 30.80 2.90
N SER A 104 -34.76 31.13 3.18
CA SER A 104 -33.91 30.41 4.12
C SER A 104 -33.90 31.10 5.48
N ASP A 105 -33.58 30.35 6.53
CA ASP A 105 -33.38 30.89 7.87
C ASP A 105 -31.93 30.64 8.32
N PRO A 106 -31.07 31.67 8.38
CA PRO A 106 -31.33 33.05 7.93
C PRO A 106 -31.37 33.18 6.40
N PRO A 107 -31.88 34.30 5.85
CA PRO A 107 -31.75 34.63 4.43
C PRO A 107 -30.29 34.68 3.99
N THR A 108 -29.99 34.15 2.80
CA THR A 108 -28.61 33.84 2.42
C THR A 108 -28.27 34.38 1.04
N LEU A 109 -27.11 35.03 0.89
CA LEU A 109 -26.51 35.28 -0.43
C LEU A 109 -25.77 34.03 -0.88
N VAL A 110 -26.24 33.43 -1.96
CA VAL A 110 -25.63 32.26 -2.55
C VAL A 110 -24.72 32.69 -3.68
N ILE A 111 -23.46 32.25 -3.68
CA ILE A 111 -22.48 32.48 -4.75
C ILE A 111 -22.14 31.13 -5.37
N LYS A 112 -22.47 30.94 -6.65
CA LYS A 112 -22.12 29.74 -7.43
C LYS A 112 -20.74 29.87 -8.06
N GLU A 113 -20.14 28.72 -8.39
CA GLU A 113 -18.84 28.63 -9.07
C GLU A 113 -17.79 29.53 -8.41
N VAL A 114 -17.61 29.34 -7.10
CA VAL A 114 -16.74 30.21 -6.28
C VAL A 114 -15.32 30.24 -6.83
N LYS A 115 -14.77 31.44 -6.98
CA LYS A 115 -13.40 31.70 -7.45
C LYS A 115 -12.48 32.00 -6.27
N VAL A 116 -11.17 31.80 -6.42
CA VAL A 116 -10.19 32.16 -5.37
C VAL A 116 -10.26 33.65 -5.02
N SER A 117 -10.55 34.52 -6.00
CA SER A 117 -10.75 35.96 -5.80
C SER A 117 -12.01 36.33 -5.00
N ASP A 118 -12.93 35.39 -4.79
CA ASP A 118 -14.11 35.59 -3.95
C ASP A 118 -13.75 35.48 -2.45
N GLN A 119 -12.55 35.00 -2.08
CA GLN A 119 -12.11 34.99 -0.69
C GLN A 119 -11.97 36.41 -0.14
N ASP A 120 -12.87 36.78 0.78
CA ASP A 120 -12.81 38.05 1.49
C ASP A 120 -13.79 38.09 2.67
N LEU A 121 -13.78 39.19 3.41
CA LEU A 121 -14.82 39.53 4.37
C LEU A 121 -15.99 40.24 3.67
N TYR A 122 -17.16 39.61 3.73
CA TYR A 122 -18.41 40.16 3.22
C TYR A 122 -19.20 40.83 4.34
N THR A 123 -19.81 41.97 4.06
CA THR A 123 -20.69 42.68 4.99
C THR A 123 -22.09 42.78 4.39
N CYS A 124 -23.05 42.10 5.00
CA CYS A 124 -24.47 42.32 4.74
C CYS A 124 -24.98 43.47 5.64
N ARG A 125 -25.56 44.49 5.02
CA ARG A 125 -26.26 45.58 5.69
C ARG A 125 -27.73 45.53 5.31
N VAL A 126 -28.59 45.39 6.33
CA VAL A 126 -30.05 45.42 6.16
C VAL A 126 -30.57 46.75 6.67
N GLU A 127 -31.28 47.47 5.82
CA GLU A 127 -31.95 48.72 6.17
C GLU A 127 -33.43 48.48 6.44
N PHE A 128 -33.91 49.02 7.56
CA PHE A 128 -35.30 48.95 8.00
C PHE A 128 -35.97 50.31 7.84
N LYS A 129 -37.30 50.32 7.91
CA LYS A 129 -38.07 51.56 7.78
C LYS A 129 -37.93 52.45 9.01
N PHE A 130 -37.93 51.87 10.21
CA PHE A 130 -37.95 52.63 11.46
C PHE A 130 -36.81 52.29 12.42
N ARG A 131 -36.20 51.12 12.30
CA ARG A 131 -35.09 50.68 13.18
C ARG A 131 -33.70 50.94 12.58
N PRO A 132 -32.66 50.97 13.42
CA PRO A 132 -31.28 50.99 12.97
C PRO A 132 -30.97 49.84 12.01
N ASN A 133 -29.97 50.04 11.15
CA ASN A 133 -29.51 49.01 10.25
C ASN A 133 -28.93 47.80 11.03
N ALA A 134 -29.18 46.60 10.51
CA ALA A 134 -28.51 45.39 10.99
C ALA A 134 -27.29 45.11 10.12
N ILE A 135 -26.19 44.68 10.75
CA ILE A 135 -24.94 44.37 10.06
C ILE A 135 -24.54 42.93 10.39
N THR A 136 -24.38 42.11 9.35
CA THR A 136 -23.81 40.77 9.43
C THR A 136 -22.51 40.75 8.66
N LYS A 137 -21.46 40.17 9.22
CA LYS A 137 -20.16 39.99 8.58
C LYS A 137 -19.89 38.51 8.40
N VAL A 138 -19.47 38.11 7.20
CA VAL A 138 -19.18 36.71 6.86
C VAL A 138 -17.77 36.66 6.30
N ASN A 139 -16.87 35.94 6.97
CA ASN A 139 -15.54 35.66 6.43
C ASN A 139 -15.63 34.45 5.49
N LEU A 140 -15.53 34.67 4.18
CA LEU A 140 -15.54 33.60 3.19
C LEU A 140 -14.10 33.14 2.93
N THR A 141 -13.78 31.91 3.34
CA THR A 141 -12.50 31.26 3.06
C THR A 141 -12.65 30.27 1.92
N VAL A 142 -11.86 30.45 0.86
CA VAL A 142 -11.90 29.57 -0.32
C VAL A 142 -10.80 28.53 -0.20
N ILE A 143 -11.21 27.27 -0.21
CA ILE A 143 -10.33 26.11 -0.14
C ILE A 143 -9.97 25.69 -1.56
N VAL A 144 -8.66 25.62 -1.82
CA VAL A 144 -8.10 25.03 -3.03
C VAL A 144 -7.51 23.68 -2.63
N PRO A 145 -8.05 22.53 -3.07
CA PRO A 145 -7.49 21.22 -2.75
C PRO A 145 -6.05 21.08 -3.24
N ALA A 146 -5.24 20.29 -2.53
CA ALA A 146 -3.87 20.01 -2.94
C ALA A 146 -3.81 19.17 -4.22
N GLY A 147 -2.82 19.42 -5.07
CA GLY A 147 -2.55 18.58 -6.24
C GLY A 147 -2.09 17.16 -5.86
N PRO A 148 -2.20 16.18 -6.79
CA PRO A 148 -1.74 14.82 -6.54
C PRO A 148 -0.23 14.83 -6.22
N PRO A 149 0.19 14.24 -5.09
CA PRO A 149 1.59 14.23 -4.72
C PRO A 149 2.43 13.40 -5.70
N LEU A 150 3.68 13.79 -5.89
CA LEU A 150 4.69 13.04 -6.61
C LEU A 150 5.52 12.22 -5.61
N ILE A 151 5.74 10.93 -5.89
CA ILE A 151 6.67 10.11 -5.11
C ILE A 151 7.97 9.99 -5.89
N LEU A 152 9.08 10.29 -5.22
CA LEU A 152 10.42 10.32 -5.77
C LEU A 152 11.30 9.28 -5.07
N ASP A 153 12.22 8.69 -5.83
CA ASP A 153 13.28 7.83 -5.31
C ASP A 153 14.42 8.62 -4.65
N SER A 154 15.46 7.93 -4.18
CA SER A 154 16.65 8.53 -3.58
C SER A 154 17.45 9.42 -4.54
N ALA A 155 17.29 9.25 -5.85
CA ALA A 155 17.91 10.09 -6.89
C ALA A 155 17.01 11.27 -7.29
N GLY A 156 15.84 11.43 -6.67
CA GLY A 156 14.88 12.50 -6.97
C GLY A 156 14.05 12.26 -8.24
N ARG A 157 14.06 11.04 -8.79
CA ARG A 157 13.29 10.67 -9.98
C ARG A 157 11.89 10.24 -9.58
N GLU A 158 10.89 10.61 -10.37
CA GLU A 158 9.51 10.21 -10.13
C GLU A 158 9.32 8.70 -10.30
N VAL A 159 8.68 8.07 -9.33
CA VAL A 159 8.33 6.65 -9.35
C VAL A 159 6.83 6.54 -9.60
N ARG A 160 6.44 5.68 -10.55
CA ARG A 160 5.04 5.44 -10.93
C ARG A 160 4.74 3.95 -10.96
N GLY A 161 3.56 3.57 -10.48
CA GLY A 161 3.09 2.19 -10.46
C GLY A 161 3.79 1.33 -9.42
N SER A 162 5.10 1.12 -9.53
CA SER A 162 5.86 0.24 -8.64
C SER A 162 7.23 0.81 -8.25
N VAL A 163 7.63 0.61 -7.00
CA VAL A 163 8.98 0.91 -6.50
C VAL A 163 9.78 -0.37 -6.35
N GLY A 164 11.00 -0.39 -6.91
CA GLY A 164 11.91 -1.52 -6.88
C GLY A 164 12.47 -1.88 -8.26
N PRO A 165 13.11 -3.05 -8.40
CA PRO A 165 13.23 -4.12 -7.39
C PRO A 165 14.06 -3.69 -6.17
N LEU A 166 13.59 -4.08 -4.97
CA LEU A 166 14.27 -3.81 -3.70
C LEU A 166 14.77 -5.11 -3.06
N GLU A 167 15.98 -5.16 -2.53
CA GLU A 167 16.47 -6.33 -1.79
C GLU A 167 15.99 -6.35 -0.32
N GLU A 168 15.68 -7.54 0.20
CA GLU A 168 15.34 -7.70 1.62
C GLU A 168 16.49 -7.26 2.54
N GLY A 169 16.17 -6.47 3.57
CA GLY A 169 17.11 -5.96 4.56
C GLY A 169 17.70 -4.58 4.23
N GLN A 170 17.55 -4.09 3.00
CA GLN A 170 18.03 -2.74 2.65
C GLN A 170 17.09 -1.64 3.18
N ARG A 171 17.57 -0.39 3.18
CA ARG A 171 16.73 0.78 3.47
C ARG A 171 16.32 1.51 2.20
N ALA A 172 15.03 1.55 1.92
CA ALA A 172 14.47 2.34 0.82
C ALA A 172 14.15 3.76 1.30
N HIS A 173 14.63 4.76 0.57
CA HIS A 173 14.40 6.18 0.85
C HIS A 173 13.48 6.76 -0.22
N LEU A 174 12.35 7.32 0.20
CA LEU A 174 11.36 7.90 -0.71
C LEU A 174 10.96 9.29 -0.24
N THR A 175 10.78 10.19 -1.20
CA THR A 175 10.32 11.56 -0.95
C THR A 175 8.96 11.76 -1.60
N CYS A 176 7.99 12.21 -0.82
CA CYS A 176 6.71 12.65 -1.33
C CYS A 176 6.74 14.16 -1.44
N ARG A 177 6.31 14.70 -2.57
CA ARG A 177 6.29 16.13 -2.87
C ARG A 177 4.92 16.54 -3.39
N SER A 178 4.31 17.57 -2.82
CA SER A 178 3.07 18.15 -3.36
C SER A 178 3.25 19.66 -3.54
N VAL A 179 2.49 20.23 -4.47
CA VAL A 179 2.54 21.64 -4.84
C VAL A 179 1.14 22.23 -4.72
N GLY A 180 1.08 23.45 -4.19
CA GLY A 180 -0.16 24.19 -4.04
C GLY A 180 -1.06 23.66 -2.92
N GLY A 181 -2.34 24.01 -3.02
CA GLY A 181 -3.30 23.83 -1.94
C GLY A 181 -3.39 25.07 -1.06
N THR A 182 -4.62 25.44 -0.70
CA THR A 182 -4.90 26.54 0.23
C THR A 182 -6.04 26.10 1.14
N PRO A 183 -5.84 26.00 2.48
CA PRO A 183 -4.60 26.22 3.23
C PRO A 183 -3.41 25.33 2.83
N GLU A 184 -2.21 25.59 3.36
CA GLU A 184 -1.02 24.77 3.10
C GLU A 184 -1.27 23.31 3.49
N PRO A 185 -1.01 22.31 2.62
CA PRO A 185 -1.28 20.91 2.91
C PRO A 185 -0.27 20.31 3.88
N THR A 186 -0.68 19.20 4.49
CA THR A 186 0.20 18.29 5.22
C THR A 186 0.36 16.99 4.44
N LEU A 187 1.58 16.46 4.42
CA LEU A 187 1.89 15.18 3.78
C LEU A 187 1.97 14.04 4.78
N SER A 188 1.39 12.90 4.42
CA SER A 188 1.43 11.69 5.24
C SER A 188 1.65 10.43 4.40
N TRP A 189 2.45 9.52 4.93
CA TRP A 189 2.74 8.22 4.32
C TRP A 189 1.88 7.11 4.93
N TRP A 190 1.43 6.20 4.07
CA TRP A 190 0.54 5.10 4.40
C TRP A 190 1.03 3.81 3.76
N ARG A 191 0.93 2.70 4.49
CA ARG A 191 1.16 1.33 3.98
C ARG A 191 -0.09 0.51 4.21
N ASP A 192 -0.68 -0.02 3.14
CA ASP A 192 -1.89 -0.86 3.18
C ASP A 192 -3.01 -0.20 3.99
N GLY A 193 -3.22 1.10 3.78
CA GLY A 193 -4.21 1.90 4.50
C GLY A 193 -3.85 2.25 5.95
N ARG A 194 -2.65 1.92 6.43
CA ARG A 194 -2.17 2.29 7.78
C ARG A 194 -1.12 3.38 7.72
N ARG A 195 -1.33 4.47 8.46
CA ARG A 195 -0.40 5.59 8.55
C ARG A 195 0.92 5.16 9.19
N LEU A 196 2.03 5.51 8.55
CA LEU A 196 3.38 5.21 9.03
C LEU A 196 3.84 6.25 10.07
N LYS A 197 4.57 5.79 11.09
CA LYS A 197 5.12 6.67 12.15
C LYS A 197 6.32 7.44 11.60
N GLN A 198 6.07 8.72 11.31
CA GLN A 198 6.98 9.82 10.97
C GLN A 198 7.61 9.85 9.56
N SER A 199 7.42 11.00 8.91
CA SER A 199 8.49 11.88 8.43
C SER A 199 8.00 13.32 8.43
N SER A 200 8.74 14.20 9.10
CA SER A 200 8.46 15.62 9.21
C SER A 200 8.29 16.24 7.83
N GLY A 201 7.22 17.01 7.64
CA GLY A 201 7.09 17.89 6.48
C GLY A 201 8.23 18.89 6.52
N LEU A 202 9.14 18.81 5.55
CA LEU A 202 10.18 19.81 5.34
C LEU A 202 9.74 20.61 4.12
N GLY A 203 9.31 21.84 4.36
CA GLY A 203 8.87 22.76 3.32
C GLY A 203 8.41 24.06 3.95
N SER A 204 8.79 25.18 3.35
CA SER A 204 8.23 26.49 3.64
C SER A 204 7.83 27.09 2.29
N GLY A 205 6.55 27.36 2.07
CA GLY A 205 6.04 27.98 0.84
C GLY A 205 5.24 27.04 -0.07
N GLU A 206 5.38 27.21 -1.39
CA GLU A 206 4.51 26.60 -2.43
C GLU A 206 4.70 25.08 -2.59
N VAL A 207 5.83 24.54 -2.09
CA VAL A 207 6.21 23.13 -2.22
C VAL A 207 6.43 22.53 -0.83
N ILE A 208 5.73 21.44 -0.56
CA ILE A 208 5.88 20.66 0.67
C ILE A 208 6.46 19.29 0.36
N GLU A 209 7.39 18.82 1.20
CA GLU A 209 7.99 17.50 1.06
C GLU A 209 7.92 16.68 2.35
N SER A 210 7.82 15.36 2.22
CA SER A 210 7.88 14.42 3.33
C SER A 210 8.70 13.20 2.95
N ARG A 211 9.72 12.86 3.74
CA ARG A 211 10.73 11.85 3.38
C ARG A 211 10.74 10.64 4.30
N ILE A 212 10.45 9.45 3.79
CA ILE A 212 10.45 8.23 4.59
C ILE A 212 11.69 7.37 4.33
N SER A 213 12.15 6.67 5.36
CA SER A 213 13.14 5.59 5.25
C SER A 213 12.53 4.29 5.77
N LEU A 214 12.34 3.33 4.87
CA LEU A 214 11.70 2.05 5.15
C LEU A 214 12.75 0.95 5.16
N LEU A 215 12.78 0.14 6.22
CA LEU A 215 13.49 -1.15 6.18
C LEU A 215 12.69 -2.09 5.29
N VAL A 216 13.31 -2.58 4.23
CA VAL A 216 12.69 -3.50 3.27
C VAL A 216 12.60 -4.89 3.92
N THR A 217 11.38 -5.39 4.08
CA THR A 217 11.09 -6.72 4.64
C THR A 217 10.22 -7.51 3.67
N ARG A 218 10.14 -8.84 3.85
CA ARG A 218 9.32 -9.71 2.98
C ARG A 218 7.86 -9.28 2.88
N GLN A 219 7.31 -8.73 3.97
CA GLN A 219 5.93 -8.27 4.05
C GLN A 219 5.66 -7.00 3.25
N LEU A 220 6.71 -6.32 2.76
CA LEU A 220 6.55 -5.19 1.86
C LEU A 220 6.31 -5.63 0.41
N HIS A 221 6.61 -6.87 0.02
CA HIS A 221 6.31 -7.31 -1.33
C HIS A 221 4.80 -7.22 -1.61
N ASP A 222 4.43 -6.59 -2.73
CA ASP A 222 3.07 -6.28 -3.15
C ASP A 222 2.27 -5.35 -2.20
N ALA A 223 2.92 -4.80 -1.17
CA ALA A 223 2.30 -3.80 -0.31
C ALA A 223 2.02 -2.51 -1.10
N THR A 224 0.92 -1.84 -0.76
CA THR A 224 0.57 -0.54 -1.33
C THR A 224 1.12 0.57 -0.44
N LEU A 225 2.10 1.31 -0.96
CA LEU A 225 2.63 2.50 -0.32
C LEU A 225 1.98 3.74 -0.93
N SER A 226 1.33 4.55 -0.11
CA SER A 226 0.64 5.77 -0.55
C SER A 226 1.19 7.00 0.16
N CYS A 227 1.24 8.11 -0.57
CA CYS A 227 1.38 9.43 0.01
C CYS A 227 0.08 10.21 -0.17
N GLN A 228 -0.36 10.87 0.90
CA GLN A 228 -1.57 11.69 0.93
C GLN A 228 -1.22 13.14 1.28
N ALA A 229 -1.79 14.08 0.51
CA ALA A 229 -1.77 15.51 0.77
C ALA A 229 -3.15 15.97 1.26
N LEU A 230 -3.20 16.48 2.49
CA LEU A 230 -4.43 16.91 3.15
C LEU A 230 -4.30 18.36 3.61
N ASN A 231 -5.20 19.23 3.15
CA ASN A 231 -5.24 20.63 3.56
C ASN A 231 -6.59 21.12 4.11
N ASN A 232 -7.61 20.26 4.13
CA ASN A 232 -8.95 20.57 4.61
C ASN A 232 -9.68 19.28 5.04
N ASN A 233 -10.87 19.41 5.63
CA ASN A 233 -11.70 18.27 6.07
C ASN A 233 -12.99 18.09 5.25
N ILE A 234 -13.11 18.78 4.11
CA ILE A 234 -14.30 18.82 3.25
C ILE A 234 -14.11 17.88 2.05
N THR A 235 -12.93 17.88 1.43
CA THR A 235 -12.58 17.03 0.29
C THR A 235 -11.75 15.83 0.72
N GLU A 236 -11.78 14.78 -0.09
CA GLU A 236 -10.84 13.66 0.07
C GLU A 236 -9.38 14.14 -0.07
N PRO A 237 -8.44 13.54 0.67
CA PRO A 237 -7.02 13.82 0.51
C PRO A 237 -6.52 13.42 -0.88
N SER A 238 -5.71 14.28 -1.47
CA SER A 238 -5.07 13.98 -2.76
C SER A 238 -4.02 12.89 -2.56
N THR A 239 -4.14 11.78 -3.28
CA THR A 239 -3.39 10.54 -2.97
C THR A 239 -2.68 9.97 -4.19
N THR A 240 -1.42 9.57 -4.01
CA THR A 240 -0.64 8.80 -4.99
C THR A 240 -0.16 7.51 -4.35
N SER A 241 -0.32 6.39 -5.05
CA SER A 241 -0.04 5.04 -4.56
C SER A 241 0.94 4.29 -5.48
N LEU A 242 1.77 3.44 -4.88
CA LEU A 242 2.74 2.56 -5.54
C LEU A 242 2.65 1.16 -4.95
N SER A 243 2.80 0.13 -5.78
CA SER A 243 3.14 -1.22 -5.31
C SER A 243 4.62 -1.31 -4.96
N VAL A 244 5.00 -2.14 -4.00
CA VAL A 244 6.41 -2.35 -3.67
C VAL A 244 6.88 -3.71 -4.21
N ASN A 245 7.88 -3.69 -5.08
CA ASN A 245 8.52 -4.90 -5.61
C ASN A 245 9.78 -5.23 -4.80
N VAL A 246 9.82 -6.42 -4.20
CA VAL A 246 10.93 -6.86 -3.35
C VAL A 246 11.47 -8.19 -3.86
N LEU A 247 12.79 -8.26 -4.02
CA LEU A 247 13.52 -9.49 -4.29
C LEU A 247 13.68 -10.28 -2.98
N LEU A 248 13.18 -11.52 -2.98
CA LEU A 248 13.17 -12.40 -1.82
C LEU A 248 13.92 -13.69 -2.11
N ARG A 249 14.85 -14.08 -1.24
CA ARG A 249 15.53 -15.38 -1.33
C ARG A 249 14.59 -16.53 -0.96
N PRO A 250 14.82 -17.77 -1.44
CA PRO A 250 14.15 -18.95 -0.92
C PRO A 250 14.37 -19.06 0.60
N VAL A 251 13.32 -19.42 1.35
CA VAL A 251 13.37 -19.53 2.82
C VAL A 251 13.25 -20.97 3.30
N SER A 252 12.61 -21.84 2.52
CA SER A 252 12.67 -23.27 2.77
C SER A 252 12.86 -24.04 1.48
N LEU A 253 13.46 -25.21 1.62
CA LEU A 253 13.69 -26.19 0.58
C LEU A 253 13.33 -27.56 1.15
N GLU A 254 12.54 -28.34 0.42
CA GLU A 254 12.04 -29.63 0.88
C GLU A 254 12.16 -30.65 -0.25
N LEU A 255 12.67 -31.85 0.06
CA LEU A 255 12.65 -32.98 -0.86
C LEU A 255 11.28 -33.66 -0.77
N VAL A 256 10.46 -33.48 -1.80
CA VAL A 256 9.09 -34.00 -1.89
C VAL A 256 9.19 -35.38 -2.51
N GLN A 257 8.80 -36.43 -1.77
CA GLN A 257 8.86 -37.82 -2.26
C GLN A 257 10.28 -38.34 -2.54
N ALA A 258 11.27 -37.99 -1.74
CA ALA A 258 12.47 -38.81 -1.67
C ALA A 258 12.07 -40.19 -1.10
N GLU A 259 11.64 -41.11 -1.97
CA GLU A 259 11.43 -42.50 -1.62
C GLU A 259 12.71 -42.99 -0.97
N ARG A 260 12.59 -43.51 0.26
CA ARG A 260 13.77 -43.94 1.02
C ARG A 260 14.51 -45.08 0.34
N GLN A 261 13.83 -45.81 -0.55
CA GLN A 261 14.37 -46.98 -1.25
C GLN A 261 13.92 -46.91 -2.71
N LEU A 262 14.88 -46.91 -3.62
CA LEU A 262 14.67 -46.89 -5.06
C LEU A 262 15.12 -48.23 -5.66
N SER A 263 14.48 -48.71 -6.72
CA SER A 263 14.93 -49.92 -7.43
C SER A 263 15.91 -49.56 -8.55
N ALA A 264 17.04 -50.28 -8.65
CA ALA A 264 17.97 -50.07 -9.76
C ALA A 264 17.31 -50.42 -11.11
N GLY A 265 17.43 -49.51 -12.07
CA GLY A 265 16.86 -49.65 -13.42
C GLY A 265 15.39 -49.26 -13.56
N GLU A 266 14.70 -48.90 -12.47
CA GLU A 266 13.32 -48.41 -12.50
C GLU A 266 13.29 -46.88 -12.51
N GLU A 267 12.64 -46.26 -13.52
CA GLU A 267 12.55 -44.79 -13.60
C GLU A 267 11.73 -44.25 -12.42
N THR A 268 12.30 -43.28 -11.70
CA THR A 268 11.65 -42.54 -10.62
C THR A 268 11.72 -41.03 -10.89
N GLU A 269 10.95 -40.25 -10.14
CA GLU A 269 10.95 -38.79 -10.22
C GLU A 269 11.44 -38.21 -8.89
N LEU A 270 12.54 -37.46 -8.93
CA LEU A 270 13.03 -36.73 -7.77
C LEU A 270 12.40 -35.33 -7.77
N VAL A 271 11.62 -35.00 -6.74
CA VAL A 271 10.92 -33.71 -6.64
C VAL A 271 11.45 -32.90 -5.48
N CYS A 272 11.71 -31.62 -5.72
CA CYS A 272 12.15 -30.67 -4.71
C CYS A 272 11.28 -29.42 -4.75
N ALA A 273 10.93 -28.87 -3.59
CA ALA A 273 10.04 -27.72 -3.44
C ALA A 273 10.76 -26.58 -2.70
N ALA A 274 10.90 -25.44 -3.36
CA ALA A 274 11.43 -24.20 -2.80
C ALA A 274 10.28 -23.22 -2.51
N ARG A 275 10.28 -22.60 -1.32
CA ARG A 275 9.25 -21.62 -0.92
C ARG A 275 9.85 -20.24 -0.63
N GLY A 276 9.07 -19.20 -0.95
CA GLY A 276 9.35 -17.85 -0.49
C GLY A 276 10.25 -17.00 -1.38
N SER A 277 10.66 -17.50 -2.53
CA SER A 277 11.49 -16.73 -3.47
C SER A 277 10.65 -15.79 -4.34
N ARG A 278 11.15 -14.58 -4.55
CA ARG A 278 10.60 -13.58 -5.49
C ARG A 278 11.73 -12.91 -6.27
N PRO A 279 11.82 -13.06 -7.61
CA PRO A 279 11.03 -13.94 -8.46
C PRO A 279 11.20 -15.44 -8.09
N ALA A 280 10.43 -16.30 -8.77
CA ALA A 280 10.43 -17.75 -8.55
C ALA A 280 11.86 -18.32 -8.55
N ALA A 281 12.15 -19.21 -7.61
CA ALA A 281 13.50 -19.77 -7.46
C ALA A 281 13.88 -20.64 -8.66
N ARG A 282 15.16 -20.62 -9.04
CA ARG A 282 15.75 -21.64 -9.93
C ARG A 282 16.21 -22.80 -9.07
N ILE A 283 15.68 -23.99 -9.37
CA ILE A 283 16.03 -25.25 -8.69
C ILE A 283 17.02 -26.03 -9.55
N THR A 284 17.98 -26.69 -8.93
CA THR A 284 18.96 -27.57 -9.60
C THR A 284 19.15 -28.81 -8.76
N TRP A 285 19.41 -29.94 -9.42
CA TRP A 285 19.64 -31.23 -8.79
C TRP A 285 21.09 -31.66 -9.02
N TRP A 286 21.69 -32.29 -8.02
CA TRP A 286 23.11 -32.62 -8.00
C TRP A 286 23.31 -34.03 -7.47
N ARG A 287 24.23 -34.76 -8.10
CA ARG A 287 24.78 -36.04 -7.63
C ARG A 287 26.23 -35.79 -7.24
N GLY A 288 26.49 -35.72 -5.93
CA GLY A 288 27.74 -35.16 -5.43
C GLY A 288 27.95 -33.75 -6.00
N ASP A 289 29.04 -33.57 -6.76
CA ASP A 289 29.38 -32.28 -7.39
C ASP A 289 28.91 -32.14 -8.84
N VAL A 290 28.19 -33.13 -9.38
CA VAL A 290 27.75 -33.14 -10.78
C VAL A 290 26.27 -32.76 -10.87
N GLU A 291 25.97 -31.68 -11.59
CA GLU A 291 24.60 -31.24 -11.84
C GLU A 291 23.87 -32.22 -12.78
N ILE A 292 22.63 -32.56 -12.41
CA ILE A 292 21.73 -33.38 -13.21
C ILE A 292 20.93 -32.45 -14.13
N PRO A 293 21.00 -32.62 -15.47
CA PRO A 293 20.32 -31.76 -16.42
C PRO A 293 18.79 -31.98 -16.44
N ASP A 294 18.10 -31.15 -17.23
CA ASP A 294 16.69 -31.30 -17.61
C ASP A 294 15.66 -31.24 -16.48
N VAL A 295 15.97 -30.50 -15.41
CA VAL A 295 15.04 -30.21 -14.31
C VAL A 295 13.83 -29.43 -14.83
N GLN A 296 12.64 -29.99 -14.64
CA GLN A 296 11.36 -29.37 -14.98
C GLN A 296 10.89 -28.47 -13.84
N HIS A 297 10.59 -27.22 -14.16
CA HIS A 297 10.13 -26.23 -13.19
C HIS A 297 8.62 -26.01 -13.26
N THR A 298 7.96 -26.11 -12.12
CA THR A 298 6.55 -25.71 -11.98
C THR A 298 6.42 -24.64 -10.91
N VAL A 299 5.72 -23.55 -11.24
CA VAL A 299 5.56 -22.39 -10.36
C VAL A 299 4.09 -22.27 -9.95
N MET A 300 3.84 -22.25 -8.64
CA MET A 300 2.50 -22.30 -8.03
C MET A 300 2.32 -21.21 -6.98
N ASN A 301 1.08 -21.03 -6.49
CA ASN A 301 0.72 -20.07 -5.43
C ASN A 301 1.20 -18.64 -5.74
N ASN A 302 0.82 -18.14 -6.92
CA ASN A 302 1.26 -16.84 -7.45
C ASN A 302 2.79 -16.68 -7.48
N GLY A 303 3.54 -17.78 -7.56
CA GLY A 303 5.01 -17.83 -7.59
C GLY A 303 5.72 -17.95 -6.24
N ASN A 304 4.99 -18.14 -5.14
CA ASN A 304 5.60 -18.37 -3.81
C ASN A 304 6.19 -19.79 -3.67
N LEU A 305 5.72 -20.74 -4.48
CA LEU A 305 6.18 -22.12 -4.49
C LEU A 305 6.74 -22.43 -5.88
N THR A 306 8.01 -22.84 -5.93
CA THR A 306 8.59 -23.46 -7.12
C THR A 306 8.90 -24.91 -6.82
N THR A 307 8.51 -25.82 -7.70
CA THR A 307 8.96 -27.22 -7.66
C THR A 307 9.90 -27.49 -8.83
N GLY A 308 10.96 -28.25 -8.56
CA GLY A 308 11.90 -28.73 -9.57
C GLY A 308 11.90 -30.25 -9.55
N SER A 309 11.46 -30.87 -10.63
CA SER A 309 11.41 -32.32 -10.76
C SER A 309 12.34 -32.82 -11.86
N VAL A 310 12.96 -33.98 -11.63
CA VAL A 310 13.84 -34.62 -12.61
C VAL A 310 13.58 -36.12 -12.65
N LYS A 311 13.45 -36.65 -13.87
CA LYS A 311 13.38 -38.09 -14.10
C LYS A 311 14.76 -38.70 -13.93
N PHE A 312 14.84 -39.77 -13.16
CA PHE A 312 16.10 -40.40 -12.78
C PHE A 312 15.95 -41.91 -12.82
N VAL A 313 16.94 -42.61 -13.40
CA VAL A 313 16.99 -44.08 -13.44
C VAL A 313 18.15 -44.54 -12.55
N PRO A 314 17.87 -44.96 -11.30
CA PRO A 314 18.90 -45.32 -10.32
C PRO A 314 19.77 -46.46 -10.81
N GLN A 315 21.08 -46.35 -10.59
CA GLN A 315 22.04 -47.42 -10.81
C GLN A 315 22.52 -47.99 -9.48
N MET A 316 23.04 -49.22 -9.51
CA MET A 316 23.70 -49.83 -8.34
C MET A 316 24.89 -49.01 -7.82
N SER A 317 25.54 -48.18 -8.66
CA SER A 317 26.59 -47.25 -8.22
C SER A 317 26.07 -46.02 -7.48
N ASP A 318 24.77 -45.73 -7.57
CA ASP A 318 24.15 -44.59 -6.87
C ASP A 318 23.72 -44.97 -5.44
N ASP A 319 23.80 -46.25 -5.06
CA ASP A 319 23.55 -46.71 -3.68
C ASP A 319 24.56 -46.08 -2.71
N GLY A 320 24.07 -45.42 -1.67
CA GLY A 320 24.89 -44.69 -0.70
C GLY A 320 25.45 -43.35 -1.21
N GLN A 321 25.11 -42.93 -2.44
CA GLN A 321 25.51 -41.60 -2.96
C GLN A 321 24.61 -40.49 -2.41
N THR A 322 25.20 -39.31 -2.22
CA THR A 322 24.47 -38.11 -1.80
C THR A 322 23.93 -37.37 -3.01
N PHE A 323 22.63 -37.10 -2.97
CA PHE A 323 21.93 -36.25 -3.93
C PHE A 323 21.49 -34.98 -3.22
N SER A 324 21.67 -33.84 -3.87
CA SER A 324 21.24 -32.57 -3.32
C SER A 324 20.40 -31.76 -4.29
N CYS A 325 19.41 -31.08 -3.72
CA CYS A 325 18.63 -30.06 -4.40
C CYS A 325 19.16 -28.70 -3.95
N ARG A 326 19.35 -27.78 -4.89
CA ARG A 326 19.75 -26.40 -4.61
C ARG A 326 18.73 -25.42 -5.19
N ALA A 327 18.36 -24.40 -4.41
CA ALA A 327 17.46 -23.33 -4.82
C ALA A 327 18.12 -21.96 -4.71
N VAL A 328 18.01 -21.15 -5.77
CA VAL A 328 18.57 -19.80 -5.84
C VAL A 328 17.54 -18.82 -6.40
N ASN A 329 17.52 -17.59 -5.87
CA ASN A 329 16.84 -16.49 -6.54
C ASN A 329 17.68 -16.02 -7.73
N PRO A 330 17.14 -15.97 -8.96
CA PRO A 330 17.93 -15.66 -10.15
C PRO A 330 18.46 -14.22 -10.21
N GLU A 331 17.91 -13.29 -9.43
CA GLU A 331 18.28 -11.87 -9.43
C GLU A 331 19.13 -11.45 -8.22
N ILE A 332 19.28 -12.33 -7.22
CA ILE A 332 20.07 -12.04 -6.01
C ILE A 332 21.33 -12.91 -6.02
N HIS A 333 22.50 -12.28 -5.88
CA HIS A 333 23.73 -13.00 -5.63
C HIS A 333 23.80 -13.47 -4.17
N HIS A 334 23.48 -14.75 -3.94
CA HIS A 334 23.55 -15.36 -2.61
C HIS A 334 23.99 -16.83 -2.69
N THR A 335 24.38 -17.39 -1.54
CA THR A 335 24.63 -18.82 -1.40
C THR A 335 23.32 -19.58 -1.62
N PRO A 336 23.25 -20.54 -2.56
CA PRO A 336 22.06 -21.34 -2.77
C PRO A 336 21.61 -22.02 -1.48
N LEU A 337 20.30 -22.11 -1.26
CA LEU A 337 19.76 -22.97 -0.22
C LEU A 337 19.87 -24.41 -0.72
N GLU A 338 20.40 -25.33 0.10
CA GLU A 338 20.68 -26.71 -0.29
C GLU A 338 20.04 -27.67 0.72
N GLU A 339 19.44 -28.74 0.21
CA GLU A 339 18.89 -29.86 0.98
C GLU A 339 19.38 -31.16 0.33
N SER A 340 19.86 -32.10 1.15
CA SER A 340 20.57 -33.29 0.67
C SER A 340 20.02 -34.56 1.29
N THR A 341 20.02 -35.64 0.50
CA THR A 341 19.65 -36.98 0.95
C THR A 341 20.64 -38.01 0.40
N THR A 342 20.86 -39.08 1.16
CA THR A 342 21.59 -40.26 0.67
C THR A 342 20.58 -41.24 0.10
N LEU A 343 20.79 -41.68 -1.14
CA LEU A 343 19.90 -42.67 -1.77
C LEU A 343 20.22 -44.08 -1.27
N THR A 344 19.17 -44.85 -1.01
CA THR A 344 19.28 -46.31 -0.85
C THR A 344 18.72 -46.94 -2.11
N VAL A 345 19.56 -47.64 -2.87
CA VAL A 345 19.17 -48.26 -4.14
C VAL A 345 19.20 -49.78 -3.98
N LEU A 346 18.07 -50.43 -4.20
CA LEU A 346 17.89 -51.86 -4.15
C LEU A 346 18.27 -52.48 -5.50
N TYR A 347 19.07 -53.54 -5.49
CA TYR A 347 19.51 -54.23 -6.70
C TYR A 347 19.79 -55.72 -6.45
N ALA A 348 19.57 -56.52 -7.49
CA ALA A 348 19.83 -57.95 -7.47
C ALA A 348 21.33 -58.25 -7.24
N PRO A 349 21.68 -59.36 -6.54
CA PRO A 349 23.06 -59.73 -6.27
C PRO A 349 23.88 -59.91 -7.54
N ARG A 350 25.03 -59.24 -7.62
CA ARG A 350 26.06 -59.51 -8.62
C ARG A 350 27.19 -60.30 -8.00
N VAL A 351 27.37 -61.52 -8.50
CA VAL A 351 28.39 -62.46 -8.06
C VAL A 351 29.60 -62.33 -8.96
N ASN A 352 30.77 -62.17 -8.35
CA ASN A 352 32.06 -62.26 -9.03
C ASN A 352 32.91 -63.33 -8.35
N LEU A 353 33.37 -64.29 -9.16
CA LEU A 353 34.11 -65.45 -8.72
C LEU A 353 35.56 -65.36 -9.21
N SER A 354 36.51 -65.45 -8.28
CA SER A 354 37.93 -65.45 -8.60
C SER A 354 38.65 -66.59 -7.90
N LEU A 355 39.79 -67.01 -8.47
CA LEU A 355 40.75 -67.84 -7.75
C LEU A 355 41.22 -67.09 -6.50
N GLY A 356 41.51 -67.84 -5.44
CA GLY A 356 42.10 -67.30 -4.23
C GLY A 356 43.40 -66.53 -4.51
N LYS A 357 43.67 -65.47 -3.74
CA LYS A 357 44.78 -64.52 -3.99
C LYS A 357 46.18 -65.11 -4.27
N PRO A 358 46.63 -66.24 -3.69
CA PRO A 358 47.93 -66.83 -4.03
C PRO A 358 47.89 -67.77 -5.24
N LEU A 359 46.71 -68.11 -5.77
CA LEU A 359 46.56 -69.03 -6.89
C LEU A 359 46.65 -68.26 -8.22
N ARG A 360 47.47 -68.78 -9.13
CA ARG A 360 47.54 -68.33 -10.53
C ARG A 360 47.09 -69.47 -11.42
N ALA A 361 46.16 -69.19 -12.34
CA ALA A 361 45.55 -70.21 -13.18
C ALA A 361 46.59 -71.08 -13.92
N ASP A 362 47.68 -70.47 -14.39
CA ASP A 362 48.72 -71.14 -15.16
C ASP A 362 49.65 -72.04 -14.32
N ASP A 363 49.67 -71.85 -13.00
CA ASP A 363 50.58 -72.57 -12.09
C ASP A 363 49.91 -73.79 -11.41
N ILE A 364 48.61 -74.01 -11.64
CA ILE A 364 47.82 -75.07 -11.01
C ILE A 364 48.14 -76.42 -11.66
N LYS A 365 48.49 -77.42 -10.85
CA LYS A 365 48.80 -78.80 -11.25
C LYS A 365 47.91 -79.82 -10.58
N GLU A 366 47.92 -81.03 -11.12
CA GLU A 366 47.23 -82.16 -10.51
C GLU A 366 47.76 -82.44 -9.09
N GLY A 367 46.85 -82.49 -8.12
CA GLY A 367 47.17 -82.64 -6.70
C GLY A 367 47.22 -81.32 -5.91
N ASP A 368 47.13 -80.15 -6.56
CA ASP A 368 47.09 -78.86 -5.88
C ASP A 368 45.70 -78.56 -5.31
N ASP A 369 45.65 -78.02 -4.09
CA ASP A 369 44.43 -77.51 -3.48
C ASP A 369 44.05 -76.15 -4.09
N VAL A 370 42.84 -76.06 -4.66
CA VAL A 370 42.29 -74.82 -5.20
C VAL A 370 41.14 -74.31 -4.33
N TYR A 371 41.07 -73.00 -4.18
CA TYR A 371 39.96 -72.34 -3.51
C TYR A 371 39.55 -71.10 -4.27
N PHE A 372 38.26 -70.79 -4.17
CA PHE A 372 37.64 -69.67 -4.86
C PHE A 372 37.13 -68.64 -3.86
N GLU A 373 37.32 -67.38 -4.19
CA GLU A 373 36.75 -66.25 -3.47
C GLU A 373 35.49 -65.79 -4.22
N CYS A 374 34.35 -65.79 -3.54
CA CYS A 374 33.08 -65.30 -4.06
C CYS A 374 32.79 -63.93 -3.46
N SER A 375 32.87 -62.90 -4.28
CA SER A 375 32.49 -61.55 -3.91
C SER A 375 31.08 -61.26 -4.43
N VAL A 376 30.20 -60.82 -3.53
CA VAL A 376 28.80 -60.55 -3.87
C VAL A 376 28.45 -59.11 -3.53
N LEU A 377 28.03 -58.34 -4.53
CA LEU A 377 27.49 -56.99 -4.39
C LEU A 377 25.96 -57.08 -4.43
N ALA A 378 25.27 -56.71 -3.35
CA ALA A 378 23.81 -56.78 -3.27
C ALA A 378 23.25 -55.75 -2.26
N ASN A 379 22.09 -55.18 -2.57
CA ASN A 379 21.29 -54.42 -1.61
C ASN A 379 19.80 -54.82 -1.75
N PRO A 380 19.16 -55.42 -0.72
CA PRO A 380 19.73 -55.74 0.59
C PRO A 380 20.77 -56.87 0.52
N GLY A 381 21.59 -57.01 1.57
CA GLY A 381 22.64 -58.03 1.65
C GLY A 381 22.11 -59.45 1.46
N VAL A 382 22.92 -60.32 0.83
CA VAL A 382 22.54 -61.71 0.58
C VAL A 382 22.38 -62.52 1.86
N GLN A 383 21.38 -63.41 1.90
CA GLN A 383 21.09 -64.26 3.05
C GLN A 383 21.63 -65.69 2.91
N HIS A 384 21.86 -66.15 1.68
CA HIS A 384 22.29 -67.51 1.40
C HIS A 384 23.23 -67.54 0.19
N ILE A 385 24.35 -68.27 0.31
CA ILE A 385 25.32 -68.51 -0.77
C ILE A 385 25.44 -70.01 -0.99
N SER A 386 25.34 -70.45 -2.24
CA SER A 386 25.49 -71.87 -2.63
C SER A 386 26.49 -72.01 -3.77
N TRP A 387 27.32 -73.04 -3.68
CA TRP A 387 28.34 -73.36 -4.68
C TRP A 387 27.89 -74.52 -5.55
N TYR A 388 28.20 -74.45 -6.84
CA TYR A 388 27.95 -75.51 -7.81
C TYR A 388 29.17 -75.72 -8.69
N HIS A 389 29.54 -76.97 -8.93
CA HIS A 389 30.54 -77.39 -9.90
C HIS A 389 29.85 -78.34 -10.89
N ASN A 390 29.88 -78.00 -12.19
CA ASN A 390 29.17 -78.76 -13.24
C ASN A 390 27.69 -79.04 -12.93
N ALA A 391 26.99 -78.03 -12.39
CA ALA A 391 25.60 -78.10 -11.94
C ALA A 391 25.31 -79.00 -10.71
N GLU A 392 26.35 -79.54 -10.06
CA GLU A 392 26.23 -80.33 -8.83
C GLU A 392 26.79 -79.57 -7.62
N ARG A 393 26.24 -79.81 -6.44
CA ARG A 393 26.80 -79.23 -5.20
C ARG A 393 28.09 -79.99 -4.84
N PRO A 394 29.21 -79.29 -4.61
CA PRO A 394 30.43 -79.92 -4.11
C PRO A 394 30.16 -80.64 -2.78
N SER A 395 30.86 -81.75 -2.57
CA SER A 395 30.71 -82.62 -1.37
C SER A 395 31.40 -82.05 -0.14
#